data_AF-A0A529R2T6-F1
#
_entry.id   AF-A0A529R2T6-F1
#
_cell.length_a   1.000
_cell.length_b   1.000
_cell.length_c   1.000
_cell.angle_alpha   90.00
_cell.angle_beta   90.00
_cell.angle_gamma   90.00
#
_symmetry.space_group_name_H-M   'P 1'
#
loop_
_entity.id
_entity.type
_entity.pdbx_description
1 polymer ?
#
loop_
_entity_poly.entity_id
_entity_poly.type
_entity_poly.pdbx_seq_one_letter_code
_entity_poly.pdbx_strand_id
1 'polypeptide(L)'
;MRNSIRFRLWSAAAISIVIALAIAGVGLRYLFELNVERRVVSELTDDLNELIAATSFTADGRLLVASTLADQRFSNPLSGHYWQVEDLATPNLIRSRSLWDATLALPKQ
;
A
#
# COMPACT_ATOMS: atom_id res chain seq x y z
N MET A 1 -47.40 22.26 -23.41
CA MET A 1 -46.23 21.40 -23.14
C MET A 1 -46.70 19.94 -23.22
N ARG A 2 -46.66 19.35 -24.42
CA ARG A 2 -47.24 18.02 -24.71
C ARG A 2 -46.25 16.95 -24.24
N ASN A 3 -46.70 16.09 -23.31
CA ASN A 3 -45.95 14.93 -22.79
C ASN A 3 -45.47 14.04 -23.93
N SER A 4 -44.20 14.14 -24.29
CA SER A 4 -43.56 13.27 -25.27
C SER A 4 -43.20 11.95 -24.60
N ILE A 5 -43.95 10.89 -24.91
CA ILE A 5 -43.69 9.51 -24.42
C ILE A 5 -42.25 9.09 -24.72
N ARG A 6 -41.69 9.55 -25.85
CA ARG A 6 -40.30 9.30 -26.26
C ARG A 6 -39.29 9.85 -25.26
N PHE A 7 -39.51 11.08 -24.75
CA PHE A 7 -38.62 11.70 -23.78
C PHE A 7 -38.65 10.94 -22.44
N ARG A 8 -39.85 10.57 -21.97
CA ARG A 8 -40.01 9.81 -20.72
C ARG A 8 -39.34 8.43 -20.77
N LEU A 9 -39.46 7.73 -21.90
CA LEU A 9 -38.77 6.45 -22.12
C LEU A 9 -37.25 6.61 -22.13
N TRP A 10 -36.74 7.63 -22.83
CA TRP A 10 -35.31 7.93 -22.86
C TRP A 10 -34.75 8.29 -21.48
N SER A 11 -35.46 9.15 -20.73
CA SER A 11 -35.06 9.52 -19.37
C SER A 11 -35.09 8.31 -18.43
N ALA A 12 -36.09 7.44 -18.53
CA ALA A 12 -36.16 6.22 -17.72
C ALA A 12 -34.98 5.28 -18.02
N ALA A 13 -34.63 5.07 -19.30
CA ALA A 13 -33.48 4.27 -19.68
C ALA A 13 -32.16 4.88 -19.17
N ALA A 14 -31.96 6.19 -19.34
CA ALA A 14 -30.78 6.88 -18.86
C ALA A 14 -30.63 6.78 -17.33
N ILE A 15 -31.72 7.01 -16.59
CA ILE A 15 -31.73 6.88 -15.12
C ILE A 15 -31.42 5.44 -14.71
N SER A 16 -32.02 4.45 -15.38
CA SER A 16 -31.74 3.04 -15.09
C SER A 16 -30.27 2.68 -15.30
N ILE A 17 -29.64 3.18 -16.37
CA ILE A 17 -28.21 2.99 -16.64
C ILE A 17 -27.37 3.64 -15.54
N VAL A 18 -27.67 4.88 -15.17
CA VAL A 18 -26.95 5.60 -14.10
C VAL A 18 -27.04 4.84 -12.77
N ILE A 19 -28.23 4.33 -12.42
CA ILE A 19 -28.42 3.53 -11.20
C ILE A 19 -27.61 2.23 -11.28
N ALA A 20 -27.65 1.52 -12.40
CA ALA A 20 -26.90 0.29 -12.58
C ALA A 20 -25.38 0.52 -12.46
N LEU A 21 -24.88 1.61 -13.06
CA LEU A 21 -23.47 2.01 -12.95
C LEU A 21 -23.09 2.40 -11.53
N ALA A 22 -23.96 3.10 -10.80
CA ALA A 22 -23.72 3.45 -9.40
C ALA A 22 -23.63 2.20 -8.52
N ILE A 23 -24.55 1.25 -8.68
CA ILE A 23 -24.53 -0.03 -7.95
C ILE A 23 -23.26 -0.81 -8.26
N ALA A 24 -22.89 -0.92 -9.54
CA ALA A 24 -21.67 -1.61 -9.95
C ALA A 24 -20.41 -0.93 -9.38
N GLY A 25 -20.35 0.41 -9.41
CA GLY A 25 -19.24 1.17 -8.86
C GLY A 25 -19.08 1.00 -7.35
N VAL A 26 -20.18 1.05 -6.60
CA VAL A 26 -20.17 0.81 -5.14
C VAL A 26 -19.77 -0.63 -4.84
N GLY A 27 -20.33 -1.60 -5.56
CA GLY A 27 -20.00 -3.02 -5.40
C GLY A 27 -18.52 -3.30 -5.69
N LEU A 28 -17.98 -2.74 -6.77
CA LEU A 28 -16.57 -2.89 -7.10
C LEU A 28 -15.67 -2.27 -6.04
N ARG A 29 -15.98 -1.06 -5.56
CA ARG A 29 -15.24 -0.40 -4.49
C ARG A 29 -15.21 -1.26 -3.23
N TYR A 30 -16.37 -1.76 -2.80
CA TYR A 30 -16.48 -2.61 -1.61
C TYR A 30 -15.65 -3.89 -1.75
N LEU A 31 -15.74 -4.57 -2.89
CA LEU A 31 -14.92 -5.75 -3.17
C LEU A 31 -13.43 -5.44 -3.19
N PHE A 32 -13.04 -4.27 -3.69
CA PHE A 32 -11.65 -3.85 -3.73
C PHE A 32 -11.09 -3.58 -2.34
N GLU A 33 -11.80 -2.79 -1.52
CA GLU A 33 -11.43 -2.53 -0.12
C GLU A 33 -11.30 -3.85 0.65
N LEU A 34 -12.26 -4.75 0.50
CA LEU A 34 -12.25 -6.02 1.22
C LEU A 34 -11.06 -6.94 0.87
N ASN A 35 -10.65 -6.98 -0.40
CA ASN A 35 -9.63 -7.91 -0.87
C ASN A 35 -8.22 -7.32 -0.86
N VAL A 36 -8.08 -6.06 -1.29
CA VAL A 36 -6.76 -5.43 -1.44
C VAL A 36 -6.21 -5.02 -0.10
N GLU A 37 -7.02 -4.45 0.80
CA GLU A 37 -6.54 -4.00 2.10
C GLU A 37 -5.96 -5.17 2.91
N ARG A 38 -6.72 -6.28 3.02
CA ARG A 38 -6.24 -7.47 3.75
C ARG A 38 -4.99 -8.08 3.12
N ARG A 39 -4.91 -8.13 1.79
CA ARG A 39 -3.75 -8.69 1.10
C ARG A 39 -2.52 -7.81 1.33
N VAL A 40 -2.65 -6.49 1.19
CA VAL A 40 -1.56 -5.53 1.41
C VAL A 40 -1.10 -5.56 2.86
N VAL A 41 -2.02 -5.58 3.83
CA VAL A 41 -1.66 -5.67 5.25
C VAL A 41 -0.92 -6.98 5.56
N SER A 42 -1.37 -8.11 4.98
CA SER A 42 -0.66 -9.38 5.15
C SER A 42 0.74 -9.34 4.57
N GLU A 43 0.90 -8.84 3.33
CA GLU A 43 2.20 -8.72 2.66
C GLU A 43 3.16 -7.83 3.48
N LEU A 44 2.69 -6.67 3.96
CA LEU A 44 3.47 -5.80 4.84
C LEU A 44 3.84 -6.46 6.18
N THR A 45 2.96 -7.28 6.73
CA THR A 45 3.22 -7.99 7.99
C THR A 45 4.29 -9.06 7.80
N ASP A 46 4.26 -9.77 6.68
CA ASP A 46 5.25 -10.77 6.33
C ASP A 46 6.62 -10.11 6.09
N ASP A 47 6.65 -9.03 5.31
CA ASP A 47 7.87 -8.22 5.08
C ASP A 47 8.45 -7.67 6.40
N LEU A 48 7.58 -7.21 7.32
CA LEU A 48 8.00 -6.73 8.64
C LEU A 48 8.60 -7.84 9.49
N ASN A 49 7.99 -9.02 9.51
CA ASN A 49 8.50 -10.17 10.25
C ASN A 49 9.86 -10.62 9.72
N GLU A 50 10.03 -10.62 8.40
CA GLU A 50 11.32 -10.88 7.77
C GLU A 50 12.36 -9.82 8.16
N LEU A 51 12.00 -8.54 8.14
CA LEU A 51 12.88 -7.46 8.53
C LEU A 51 13.30 -7.57 10.01
N ILE A 52 12.37 -7.92 10.90
CA ILE A 52 12.66 -8.16 12.33
C ILE A 52 13.65 -9.32 12.47
N ALA A 53 13.45 -10.43 11.75
CA ALA A 53 14.33 -11.58 11.80
C ALA A 53 15.73 -11.29 11.20
N ALA A 54 15.81 -10.43 10.19
CA ALA A 54 17.05 -9.98 9.57
C ALA A 54 17.79 -8.91 10.38
N THR A 55 17.12 -8.26 11.35
CA THR A 55 17.69 -7.20 12.17
C THR A 55 18.42 -7.78 13.38
N SER A 56 19.66 -7.38 13.57
CA SER A 56 20.50 -7.79 14.70
C SER A 56 21.44 -6.68 15.13
N PHE A 57 22.00 -6.82 16.33
CA PHE A 57 23.08 -5.96 16.80
C PHE A 57 24.38 -6.76 16.78
N THR A 58 25.45 -6.13 16.30
CA THR A 58 26.82 -6.68 16.42
C THR A 58 27.27 -6.72 17.87
N ALA A 59 28.35 -7.46 18.13
CA ALA A 59 29.04 -7.45 19.42
C ALA A 59 29.46 -6.04 19.87
N ASP A 60 29.71 -5.15 18.91
CA ASP A 60 30.07 -3.74 19.14
C ASP A 60 28.84 -2.82 19.34
N GLY A 61 27.63 -3.38 19.41
CA GLY A 61 26.39 -2.63 19.60
C GLY A 61 25.88 -1.89 18.36
N ARG A 62 26.46 -2.12 17.18
CA ARG A 62 25.98 -1.51 15.93
C ARG A 62 24.80 -2.30 15.38
N LEU A 63 23.70 -1.59 15.10
CA LEU A 63 22.58 -2.08 14.31
C LEU A 63 23.08 -2.60 12.96
N LEU A 64 22.61 -3.79 12.58
CA LEU A 64 22.81 -4.41 11.28
C LEU A 64 21.51 -5.05 10.81
N VAL A 65 21.22 -4.92 9.52
CA VAL A 65 20.15 -5.67 8.85
C VAL A 65 20.83 -6.56 7.81
N ALA A 66 20.56 -7.86 7.84
CA ALA A 66 21.13 -8.80 6.88
C ALA A 66 20.78 -8.36 5.45
N SER A 67 21.80 -8.35 4.57
CA SER A 67 21.80 -7.66 3.27
C SER A 67 20.81 -8.19 2.22
N THR A 68 20.02 -9.21 2.53
CA THR A 68 19.09 -9.82 1.58
C THR A 68 17.81 -10.19 2.33
N LEU A 69 16.91 -9.21 2.49
CA LEU A 69 15.49 -9.58 2.47
C LEU A 69 15.25 -10.35 1.16
N ALA A 70 14.48 -11.43 1.22
CA ALA A 70 14.21 -12.35 0.11
C ALA A 70 13.64 -11.62 -1.11
N ASP A 71 13.00 -10.47 -0.88
CA ASP A 71 12.44 -9.65 -1.94
C ASP A 71 13.47 -8.72 -2.60
N GLN A 72 13.77 -9.03 -3.86
CA GLN A 72 14.67 -8.25 -4.72
C GLN A 72 14.15 -6.82 -4.98
N ARG A 73 12.85 -6.54 -4.78
CA ARG A 73 12.26 -5.20 -4.92
C ARG A 73 12.92 -4.19 -3.98
N PHE A 74 13.41 -4.58 -2.82
CA PHE A 74 14.14 -3.68 -1.90
C PHE A 74 15.55 -3.30 -2.38
N SER A 75 16.06 -4.01 -3.38
CA SER A 75 17.37 -3.73 -4.00
C SER A 75 17.26 -2.84 -5.25
N ASN A 76 16.08 -2.78 -5.88
CA ASN A 76 15.86 -1.97 -7.07
C ASN A 76 15.51 -0.51 -6.69
N PRO A 77 16.28 0.50 -7.13
CA PRO A 77 15.98 1.90 -6.88
C PRO A 77 14.55 2.28 -7.30
N LEU A 78 13.85 3.02 -6.44
CA LEU A 78 12.51 3.56 -6.72
C LEU A 78 11.45 2.48 -7.06
N SER A 79 11.57 1.28 -6.48
CA SER A 79 10.63 0.17 -6.71
C SER A 79 9.25 0.33 -6.07
N GLY A 80 9.05 1.37 -5.25
CA GLY A 80 7.85 1.55 -4.44
C GLY A 80 7.81 0.71 -3.16
N HIS A 81 8.80 -0.15 -2.91
CA HIS A 81 8.90 -0.99 -1.72
C HIS A 81 10.08 -0.52 -0.87
N TYR A 82 9.79 -0.12 0.36
CA TYR A 82 10.71 0.65 1.18
C TYR A 82 10.69 0.17 2.61
N TRP A 83 11.88 0.04 3.20
CA TRP A 83 12.04 -0.16 4.63
C TRP A 83 13.18 0.68 5.19
N GLN A 84 13.07 0.97 6.49
CA GLN A 84 14.03 1.71 7.29
C GLN A 84 14.00 1.17 8.72
N VAL A 85 15.17 0.98 9.33
CA VAL A 85 15.35 0.60 10.73
C VAL A 85 16.24 1.66 11.38
N GLU A 86 15.76 2.23 12.47
CA GLU A 86 16.46 3.24 13.25
C GLU A 86 16.71 2.70 14.65
N ASP A 87 17.94 2.86 15.14
CA ASP A 87 18.21 2.68 16.56
C ASP A 87 17.70 3.93 17.31
N LEU A 88 16.90 3.76 18.36
CA LEU A 88 16.39 4.88 19.15
C LEU A 88 17.41 5.38 20.19
N ALA A 89 18.41 4.56 20.52
CA ALA A 89 19.46 4.90 21.48
C ALA A 89 20.67 5.59 20.82
N THR A 90 20.91 5.31 19.53
CA THR A 90 22.00 5.93 18.74
C THR A 90 21.47 6.45 17.41
N PRO A 91 22.08 7.47 16.78
CA PRO A 91 21.61 8.00 15.49
C PRO A 91 21.90 7.06 14.30
N ASN A 92 21.90 5.74 14.52
CA ASN A 92 22.25 4.75 13.52
C ASN A 92 21.00 4.34 12.73
N LEU A 93 21.03 4.59 11.42
CA LEU A 93 19.93 4.37 10.52
C LEU A 93 20.35 3.43 9.40
N ILE A 94 19.62 2.33 9.21
CA ILE A 94 19.78 1.44 8.07
C ILE A 94 18.52 1.49 7.23
N ARG A 95 18.70 1.51 5.91
CA ARG A 95 17.59 1.61 4.95
C ARG A 95 17.80 0.68 3.77
N SER A 96 16.69 0.31 3.16
CA SER A 96 16.66 -0.36 1.86
C SER A 96 17.40 0.43 0.77
N ARG A 97 17.99 -0.27 -0.20
CA ARG A 97 18.64 0.36 -1.36
C ARG A 97 17.63 1.05 -2.28
N SER A 98 16.40 0.54 -2.32
CA SER A 98 15.28 1.14 -3.05
C SER A 98 14.96 2.57 -2.61
N LEU A 99 15.17 2.90 -1.32
CA LEU A 99 14.97 4.24 -0.74
C LEU A 99 15.98 5.28 -1.26
N TRP A 100 17.09 4.82 -1.84
CA TRP A 100 18.21 5.66 -2.29
C TRP A 100 18.66 6.65 -1.21
N ASP A 101 18.37 7.94 -1.36
CA ASP A 101 18.73 9.04 -0.45
C ASP A 101 17.54 9.56 0.38
N ALA A 102 16.33 9.03 0.15
CA ALA A 102 15.16 9.40 0.93
C ALA A 102 15.17 8.79 2.34
N THR A 103 14.36 9.36 3.23
CA THR A 103 14.08 8.84 4.57
C THR A 103 12.56 8.76 4.77
N LEU A 104 12.10 7.74 5.47
CA LEU A 104 10.68 7.58 5.77
C LEU A 104 10.31 8.45 6.96
N ALA A 105 9.39 9.39 6.76
CA ALA A 105 8.80 10.17 7.84
C ALA A 105 7.79 9.28 8.59
N LEU A 106 8.01 9.11 9.89
CA LEU A 106 7.04 8.40 10.73
C LEU A 106 5.75 9.23 10.85
N PRO A 107 4.56 8.59 10.78
CA PRO A 107 3.31 9.28 11.00
C PRO A 107 3.30 9.93 12.40
N LYS A 108 2.68 11.11 12.48
CA LYS A 108 2.46 11.78 13.77
C LYS A 108 1.54 10.88 14.61
N GLN A 109 2.03 10.49 15.79
CA GLN A 109 1.25 9.74 16.78
C GLN A 109 0.06 10.54 17.29
#